data_AF-A0AAV4PVJ6-F1
#
_entry.id   AF-A0AAV4PVJ6-F1
#
_cell.length_a   1.000
_cell.length_b   1.000
_cell.length_c   1.000
_cell.angle_alpha   90.00
_cell.angle_beta   90.00
_cell.angle_gamma   90.00
#
_symmetry.space_group_name_H-M   'P 1'
#
loop_
_entity.id
_entity.type
_entity.pdbx_description
1 polymer ?
#
loop_
_entity_poly.entity_id
_entity_poly.type
_entity_poly.pdbx_seq_one_letter_code
_entity_poly.pdbx_strand_id
1 'polypeptide(L)'
;MQLSVITSSLLNYRTSNIVPARVKSIKKAILEKDFETFAEITMKESNQFHAICLDTFPPIHYMSSVSYKIISLMHAYNEFYGENKVAYTFDAGPNACLYVLEKNVPEIISLIKTIFPPVHDDASFIKGLNTYHVSISKMLLDSLQITPEPGAIKYIINTQIGDGPAILLETGLHLLDEIGFPLSKC
;
A
#
# COMPACT_ATOMS: atom_id res chain seq x y z
N MET A 1 7.11 17.41 -6.61
CA MET A 1 8.49 17.07 -6.20
C MET A 1 9.49 18.22 -6.36
N GLN A 2 9.41 19.08 -7.41
CA GLN A 2 10.37 20.17 -7.62
C GLN A 2 10.50 21.14 -6.43
N LEU A 3 9.37 21.47 -5.79
CA LEU A 3 9.36 22.31 -4.60
C LEU A 3 10.19 21.72 -3.46
N SER A 4 10.09 20.40 -3.24
CA SER A 4 10.89 19.67 -2.24
C SER A 4 12.38 19.73 -2.57
N VAL A 5 12.77 19.65 -3.85
CA VAL A 5 14.17 19.84 -4.28
C VAL A 5 14.70 21.21 -3.89
N ILE A 6 13.86 22.24 -4.03
CA ILE A 6 14.26 23.62 -3.77
C ILE A 6 14.29 23.94 -2.27
N THR A 7 13.38 23.37 -1.49
CA THR A 7 13.09 23.87 -0.13
C THR A 7 13.32 22.88 1.00
N SER A 8 13.33 21.56 0.74
CA SER A 8 13.59 20.57 1.78
C SER A 8 15.09 20.36 1.97
N SER A 9 15.58 20.71 3.15
CA SER A 9 16.96 20.45 3.55
C SER A 9 17.25 18.95 3.69
N LEU A 10 16.23 18.16 4.05
CA LEU A 10 16.35 16.71 4.25
C LEU A 10 16.50 15.93 2.95
N LEU A 11 15.95 16.42 1.83
CA LEU A 11 15.95 15.69 0.56
C LEU A 11 17.36 15.46 0.02
N ASN A 12 18.25 16.45 0.13
CA ASN A 12 19.64 16.31 -0.32
C ASN A 12 20.38 15.19 0.46
N TYR A 13 20.19 15.15 1.78
CA TYR A 13 20.77 14.09 2.60
C TYR A 13 20.21 12.71 2.22
N ARG A 14 18.89 12.60 2.00
CA ARG A 14 18.25 11.35 1.56
C ARG A 14 18.87 10.82 0.27
N THR A 15 18.93 11.63 -0.78
CA THR A 15 19.37 11.16 -2.11
C THR A 15 20.84 10.78 -2.12
N SER A 16 21.67 11.52 -1.40
CA SER A 16 23.12 11.30 -1.38
C SER A 16 23.55 10.16 -0.46
N ASN A 17 22.88 9.96 0.69
CA ASN A 17 23.37 9.08 1.75
C ASN A 17 22.46 7.90 2.09
N ILE A 18 21.16 7.98 1.81
CA ILE A 18 20.18 6.98 2.28
C ILE A 18 19.73 6.08 1.14
N VAL A 19 19.24 6.68 0.05
CA VAL A 19 18.64 5.94 -1.08
C VAL A 19 19.62 4.93 -1.70
N PRO A 20 20.90 5.26 -1.97
CA PRO A 20 21.82 4.30 -2.59
C PRO A 20 21.98 3.00 -1.78
N ALA A 21 22.10 3.13 -0.45
CA ALA A 21 22.20 1.98 0.45
C ALA A 21 20.89 1.17 0.49
N ARG A 22 19.73 1.84 0.60
CA ARG A 22 18.42 1.18 0.60
C ARG A 22 18.15 0.45 -0.71
N VAL A 23 18.51 1.03 -1.86
CA VAL A 23 18.38 0.38 -3.17
C VAL A 23 19.21 -0.90 -3.23
N LYS A 24 20.45 -0.88 -2.71
CA LYS A 24 21.28 -2.09 -2.63
C LYS A 24 20.64 -3.16 -1.75
N SER A 25 20.18 -2.78 -0.55
CA SER A 25 19.60 -3.72 0.41
C SER A 25 18.27 -4.31 -0.06
N ILE A 26 17.36 -3.50 -0.63
CA ILE A 26 16.06 -4.00 -1.08
C ILE A 26 16.18 -4.89 -2.31
N LYS A 27 17.14 -4.62 -3.22
CA LYS A 27 17.46 -5.53 -4.33
C LYS A 27 17.89 -6.90 -3.83
N LYS A 28 18.77 -6.93 -2.81
CA LYS A 28 19.21 -8.17 -2.16
C LYS A 28 18.01 -8.89 -1.53
N ALA A 29 17.18 -8.19 -0.77
CA ALA A 29 16.00 -8.76 -0.12
C ALA A 29 15.03 -9.40 -1.13
N ILE A 30 14.78 -8.73 -2.27
CA ILE A 30 13.94 -9.27 -3.34
C ILE A 30 14.53 -10.56 -3.93
N LEU A 31 15.83 -10.57 -4.25
CA LEU A 31 16.51 -11.74 -4.83
C LEU A 31 16.52 -12.93 -3.87
N GLU A 32 16.71 -12.67 -2.58
CA GLU A 32 16.77 -13.68 -1.52
C GLU A 32 15.38 -14.06 -0.98
N LYS A 33 14.31 -13.41 -1.46
CA LYS A 33 12.95 -13.55 -0.95
C LYS A 33 12.83 -13.29 0.56
N ASP A 34 13.66 -12.38 1.07
CA ASP A 34 13.66 -11.91 2.44
C ASP A 34 12.56 -10.86 2.63
N PHE A 35 11.37 -11.34 3.03
CA PHE A 35 10.21 -10.47 3.24
C PHE A 35 10.41 -9.52 4.44
N GLU A 36 11.14 -9.94 5.47
CA GLU A 36 11.40 -9.15 6.67
C GLU A 36 12.14 -7.86 6.31
N THR A 37 13.30 -8.00 5.65
CA THR A 37 14.09 -6.86 5.19
C THR A 37 13.36 -6.04 4.13
N PHE A 38 12.64 -6.69 3.22
CA PHE A 38 11.82 -6.00 2.21
C PHE A 38 10.76 -5.10 2.87
N ALA A 39 10.04 -5.63 3.85
CA ALA A 39 8.97 -4.93 4.54
C ALA A 39 9.49 -3.73 5.32
N GLU A 40 10.57 -3.91 6.08
CA GLU A 40 11.20 -2.85 6.86
C GLU A 40 11.68 -1.69 5.97
N ILE A 41 12.38 -1.99 4.87
CA ILE A 41 12.87 -0.96 3.95
C ILE A 41 11.70 -0.23 3.29
N THR A 42 10.67 -0.97 2.85
CA THR A 42 9.48 -0.40 2.19
C THR A 42 8.79 0.62 3.09
N MET A 43 8.49 0.24 4.34
CA MET A 43 7.84 1.14 5.31
C MET A 43 8.72 2.35 5.63
N LYS A 44 10.03 2.16 5.83
CA LYS A 44 10.99 3.25 6.10
C LYS A 44 11.16 4.19 4.91
N GLU A 45 11.07 3.69 3.68
CA GLU A 45 11.21 4.50 2.47
C GLU A 45 9.97 5.35 2.22
N SER A 46 8.78 4.78 2.42
CA SER A 46 7.51 5.49 2.45
C SER A 46 7.49 6.59 3.51
N ASN A 47 7.79 6.27 4.77
CA ASN A 47 7.78 7.24 5.87
C ASN A 47 8.71 8.44 5.60
N GLN A 48 9.92 8.16 5.11
CA GLN A 48 10.90 9.22 4.85
C GLN A 48 10.54 10.07 3.62
N PHE A 49 9.87 9.50 2.61
CA PHE A 49 9.31 10.27 1.51
C PHE A 49 8.30 11.30 2.05
N HIS A 50 7.35 10.88 2.89
CA HIS A 50 6.37 11.79 3.50
C HIS A 50 7.00 12.78 4.50
N ALA A 51 8.08 12.41 5.19
CA ALA A 51 8.83 13.33 6.03
C ALA A 51 9.47 14.49 5.22
N ILE A 52 9.96 14.21 4.01
CA ILE A 52 10.46 15.24 3.09
C ILE A 52 9.33 16.11 2.56
N CYS A 53 8.17 15.53 2.29
CA CYS A 53 6.98 16.31 1.94
C CYS A 53 6.61 17.28 3.07
N LEU A 54 6.74 16.85 4.33
CA LEU A 54 6.50 17.70 5.50
C LEU A 54 7.58 18.78 5.70
N ASP A 55 8.84 18.50 5.35
CA ASP A 55 9.97 19.45 5.39
C ASP A 55 9.99 20.44 4.20
N THR A 56 9.19 20.19 3.16
CA THR A 56 9.03 21.11 2.01
C THR A 56 8.36 22.41 2.46
N PHE A 57 8.67 23.55 1.84
CA PHE A 57 8.01 24.83 2.13
C PHE A 57 7.29 25.44 0.91
N PRO A 58 5.95 25.66 0.97
CA PRO A 58 5.03 25.22 2.02
C PRO A 58 4.95 23.67 2.16
N PRO A 59 4.55 23.16 3.34
CA PRO A 59 4.50 21.72 3.61
C PRO A 59 3.46 21.02 2.73
N ILE A 60 3.80 19.80 2.33
CA ILE A 60 2.95 18.92 1.52
C ILE A 60 2.43 17.79 2.40
N HIS A 61 1.10 17.67 2.48
CA HIS A 61 0.42 16.63 3.25
C HIS A 61 -0.35 15.69 2.31
N TYR A 62 0.14 14.46 2.14
CA TYR A 62 -0.55 13.42 1.37
C TYR A 62 -1.38 12.48 2.25
N MET A 63 -0.84 12.14 3.42
CA MET A 63 -1.44 11.18 4.33
C MET A 63 -2.53 11.83 5.20
N SER A 64 -3.64 11.10 5.39
CA SER A 64 -4.75 11.50 6.24
C SER A 64 -4.69 10.82 7.62
N SER A 65 -5.61 11.16 8.52
CA SER A 65 -5.78 10.45 9.79
C SER A 65 -5.99 8.94 9.61
N VAL A 66 -6.73 8.55 8.56
CA VAL A 66 -6.95 7.14 8.21
C VAL A 66 -5.63 6.47 7.77
N SER A 67 -4.78 7.17 7.01
CA SER A 67 -3.47 6.66 6.63
C SER A 67 -2.61 6.33 7.86
N TYR A 68 -2.59 7.20 8.87
CA TYR A 68 -1.86 6.95 10.12
C TYR A 68 -2.47 5.83 10.96
N LYS A 69 -3.81 5.67 10.98
CA LYS A 69 -4.46 4.52 11.63
C LYS A 69 -4.07 3.20 10.97
N ILE A 70 -3.99 3.17 9.64
CA ILE A 70 -3.50 1.99 8.91
C ILE A 70 -2.06 1.69 9.30
N ILE A 71 -1.18 2.70 9.37
CA ILE A 71 0.20 2.52 9.83
C ILE A 71 0.26 1.90 11.22
N SER A 72 -0.49 2.45 12.18
CA SER A 72 -0.54 1.91 13.54
C SER A 72 -1.05 0.48 13.57
N LEU A 73 -2.09 0.18 12.78
CA LEU A 73 -2.64 -1.17 12.65
C LEU A 73 -1.60 -2.17 12.12
N MET A 74 -0.86 -1.81 11.08
CA MET A 74 0.15 -2.69 10.47
C MET A 74 1.34 -2.93 11.41
N HIS A 75 1.80 -1.90 12.14
CA HIS A 75 2.85 -2.07 13.15
C HIS A 75 2.40 -2.99 14.28
N ALA A 76 1.23 -2.75 14.85
CA ALA A 76 0.70 -3.58 15.93
C ALA A 76 0.45 -5.03 15.48
N TYR A 77 0.03 -5.24 14.23
CA TYR A 77 -0.10 -6.57 13.64
C TYR A 77 1.24 -7.30 13.51
N ASN A 78 2.28 -6.63 13.00
CA ASN A 78 3.62 -7.23 12.91
C ASN A 78 4.21 -7.51 14.30
N GLU A 79 4.04 -6.58 15.24
CA GLU A 79 4.50 -6.73 16.63
C GLU A 79 3.84 -7.94 17.32
N PHE A 80 2.52 -8.11 17.16
CA PHE A 80 1.81 -9.27 17.71
C PHE A 80 2.38 -10.61 17.25
N TYR A 81 2.84 -10.68 15.99
CA TYR A 81 3.42 -11.90 15.43
C TYR A 81 4.94 -12.02 15.64
N GLY A 82 5.61 -10.96 16.11
CA GLY A 82 7.06 -10.93 16.30
C GLY A 82 7.88 -10.96 15.01
N GLU A 83 7.24 -10.75 13.85
CA GLU A 83 7.87 -10.69 12.52
C GLU A 83 7.07 -9.75 11.61
N ASN A 84 7.71 -9.17 10.59
CA ASN A 84 7.02 -8.38 9.59
C ASN A 84 6.22 -9.29 8.66
N LYS A 85 4.89 -9.30 8.80
CA LYS A 85 3.96 -10.06 7.95
C LYS A 85 3.24 -9.21 6.91
N VAL A 86 3.27 -7.89 7.09
CA VAL A 86 2.73 -6.89 6.17
C VAL A 86 3.67 -5.68 6.11
N ALA A 87 3.80 -5.08 4.94
CA ALA A 87 4.47 -3.80 4.74
C ALA A 87 3.50 -2.80 4.13
N TYR A 88 3.50 -1.56 4.61
CA TYR A 88 2.74 -0.48 3.99
C TYR A 88 3.66 0.45 3.18
N THR A 89 3.10 1.05 2.13
CA THR A 89 3.69 2.18 1.41
C THR A 89 2.60 3.14 0.95
N PHE A 90 2.94 4.42 0.85
CA PHE A 90 2.05 5.50 0.44
C PHE A 90 2.75 6.37 -0.61
N ASP A 91 2.09 6.58 -1.75
CA ASP A 91 2.53 7.51 -2.79
C ASP A 91 2.01 8.93 -2.51
N ALA A 92 1.77 9.73 -3.54
CA ALA A 92 1.25 11.10 -3.45
C ALA A 92 -0.27 11.15 -3.14
N GLY A 93 -0.70 10.47 -2.08
CA GLY A 93 -2.09 10.48 -1.61
C GLY A 93 -2.30 9.63 -0.35
N PRO A 94 -3.54 9.58 0.18
CA PRO A 94 -3.83 8.92 1.44
C PRO A 94 -4.02 7.39 1.32
N ASN A 95 -4.02 6.86 0.10
CA ASN A 95 -4.28 5.44 -0.16
C ASN A 95 -3.09 4.59 0.29
N ALA A 96 -3.34 3.60 1.14
CA ALA A 96 -2.34 2.63 1.56
C ALA A 96 -2.19 1.51 0.51
N CYS A 97 -0.96 1.24 0.10
CA CYS A 97 -0.62 0.02 -0.61
C CYS A 97 0.04 -0.94 0.40
N LEU A 98 -0.49 -2.17 0.50
CA LEU A 98 0.01 -3.19 1.40
C LEU A 98 0.66 -4.32 0.62
N TYR A 99 1.91 -4.65 0.97
CA TYR A 99 2.56 -5.88 0.54
C TYR A 99 2.39 -6.94 1.62
N VAL A 100 1.90 -8.10 1.20
CA VAL A 100 1.54 -9.21 2.08
C VAL A 100 1.88 -10.50 1.33
N LEU A 101 2.47 -11.49 2.02
CA LEU A 101 2.63 -12.83 1.44
C LEU A 101 1.25 -13.49 1.30
N GLU A 102 1.03 -14.24 0.23
CA GLU A 102 -0.27 -14.86 -0.11
C GLU A 102 -0.96 -15.55 1.08
N LYS A 103 -0.18 -16.32 1.87
CA LYS A 103 -0.65 -17.01 3.08
C LYS A 103 -1.29 -16.10 4.15
N ASN A 104 -0.92 -14.81 4.19
CA ASN A 104 -1.38 -13.84 5.18
C ASN A 104 -2.51 -12.94 4.63
N VAL A 105 -2.78 -12.95 3.32
CA VAL A 105 -3.78 -12.07 2.67
C VAL A 105 -5.19 -12.22 3.29
N PRO A 106 -5.72 -13.44 3.53
CA PRO A 106 -7.06 -13.60 4.09
C PRO A 106 -7.22 -12.99 5.49
N GLU A 107 -6.19 -13.10 6.33
CA GLU A 107 -6.19 -12.53 7.68
C GLU A 107 -6.09 -11.00 7.63
N ILE A 108 -5.19 -10.43 6.82
CA ILE A 108 -5.06 -8.98 6.67
C ILE A 108 -6.35 -8.35 6.17
N ILE A 109 -6.97 -8.91 5.12
CA ILE A 109 -8.23 -8.38 4.60
C ILE A 109 -9.36 -8.49 5.64
N SER A 110 -9.45 -9.62 6.34
CA SER A 110 -10.46 -9.81 7.39
C SER A 110 -10.25 -8.82 8.53
N LEU A 111 -9.00 -8.57 8.93
CA LEU A 111 -8.65 -7.58 9.95
C LEU A 111 -9.01 -6.15 9.52
N ILE A 112 -8.66 -5.77 8.29
CA ILE A 112 -9.03 -4.46 7.74
C ILE A 112 -10.56 -4.30 7.72
N LYS A 113 -11.32 -5.34 7.35
CA LYS A 113 -12.79 -5.31 7.41
C LYS A 113 -13.33 -5.17 8.83
N THR A 114 -12.67 -5.77 9.83
CA THR A 114 -13.06 -5.63 11.23
C THR A 114 -12.82 -4.21 11.75
N ILE A 115 -11.68 -3.60 11.39
CA ILE A 115 -11.29 -2.27 11.89
C ILE A 115 -11.92 -1.14 11.06
N PHE A 116 -12.10 -1.33 9.76
CA PHE A 116 -12.68 -0.34 8.84
C PHE A 116 -13.86 -0.95 8.08
N PRO A 117 -14.95 -1.30 8.78
CA PRO A 117 -16.08 -1.96 8.14
C PRO A 117 -16.70 -1.05 7.06
N PRO A 118 -17.12 -1.60 5.92
CA PRO A 118 -17.81 -0.79 4.90
C PRO A 118 -19.14 -0.27 5.43
N VAL A 119 -19.60 0.89 4.92
CA VAL A 119 -20.91 1.47 5.31
C VAL A 119 -22.07 0.57 4.84
N HIS A 120 -21.88 -0.10 3.70
CA HIS A 120 -22.85 -1.04 3.13
C HIS A 120 -22.17 -2.38 2.93
N ASP A 121 -22.88 -3.47 3.23
CA ASP A 121 -22.41 -4.82 2.93
C ASP A 121 -22.46 -5.02 1.41
N ASP A 122 -21.39 -4.64 0.73
CA ASP A 122 -21.29 -4.64 -0.72
C ASP A 122 -20.22 -5.64 -1.15
N ALA A 123 -20.62 -6.57 -2.03
CA ALA A 123 -19.70 -7.47 -2.73
C ALA A 123 -18.58 -6.71 -3.46
N SER A 124 -18.77 -5.42 -3.75
CA SER A 124 -17.79 -4.54 -4.38
C SER A 124 -16.67 -4.03 -3.46
N PHE A 125 -16.75 -4.30 -2.14
CA PHE A 125 -15.74 -3.84 -1.19
C PHE A 125 -14.37 -4.45 -1.44
N ILE A 126 -14.31 -5.70 -1.94
CA ILE A 126 -13.06 -6.34 -2.39
C ILE A 126 -13.14 -6.51 -3.90
N LYS A 127 -12.16 -5.96 -4.61
CA LYS A 127 -12.03 -6.04 -6.06
C LYS A 127 -10.77 -6.80 -6.43
N GLY A 128 -10.76 -7.47 -7.59
CA GLY A 128 -9.61 -8.23 -8.06
C GLY A 128 -9.64 -9.67 -7.57
N LEU A 129 -8.52 -10.17 -7.05
CA LEU A 129 -8.39 -11.55 -6.59
C LEU A 129 -9.34 -11.84 -5.42
N ASN A 130 -10.06 -12.96 -5.51
CA ASN A 130 -10.92 -13.43 -4.43
C ASN A 130 -10.09 -13.82 -3.20
N THR A 131 -10.68 -13.63 -2.02
CA THR A 131 -10.15 -14.14 -0.76
C THR A 131 -11.30 -14.72 0.06
N TYR A 132 -11.00 -15.58 1.02
CA TYR A 132 -11.96 -16.07 1.99
C TYR A 132 -11.88 -15.27 3.29
N HIS A 133 -12.97 -15.27 4.05
CA HIS A 133 -13.03 -14.67 5.38
C HIS A 133 -12.34 -15.57 6.40
N VAL A 134 -11.53 -14.97 7.28
CA VAL A 134 -10.90 -15.62 8.42
C VAL A 134 -11.36 -14.93 9.70
N SER A 135 -11.70 -15.72 10.72
CA SER A 135 -12.02 -15.17 12.04
C SER A 135 -10.74 -14.62 12.68
N ILE A 136 -10.75 -13.34 13.03
CA ILE A 136 -9.63 -12.70 13.71
C ILE A 136 -9.63 -13.12 15.18
N SER A 137 -8.49 -13.60 15.66
CA SER A 137 -8.38 -14.04 17.06
C SER A 137 -8.65 -12.88 18.02
N LYS A 138 -9.34 -13.17 19.13
CA LYS A 138 -9.61 -12.17 20.16
C LYS A 138 -8.32 -11.57 20.73
N MET A 139 -7.29 -12.40 20.92
CA MET A 139 -5.98 -11.94 21.40
C MET A 139 -5.36 -10.88 20.49
N LEU A 140 -5.44 -11.08 19.17
CA LEU A 140 -4.99 -10.09 18.21
C LEU A 140 -5.83 -8.81 18.32
N LEU A 141 -7.16 -8.90 18.30
CA LEU A 141 -8.03 -7.72 18.41
C LEU A 141 -7.78 -6.92 19.70
N ASP A 142 -7.66 -7.60 20.84
CA ASP A 142 -7.38 -6.99 22.13
C ASP A 142 -6.01 -6.28 22.15
N SER A 143 -5.01 -6.82 21.44
CA SER A 143 -3.66 -6.22 21.34
C SER A 143 -3.62 -4.92 20.53
N LEU A 144 -4.53 -4.76 19.55
CA LEU A 144 -4.50 -3.63 18.62
C LEU A 144 -4.95 -2.32 19.26
N GLN A 145 -5.84 -2.38 20.26
CA GLN A 145 -6.42 -1.20 20.95
C GLN A 145 -7.00 -0.14 19.99
N ILE A 146 -7.50 -0.56 18.82
CA ILE A 146 -8.04 0.34 17.79
C ILE A 146 -9.56 0.27 17.78
N THR A 147 -10.21 1.42 17.86
CA THR A 147 -11.67 1.55 17.68
C THR A 147 -12.04 1.43 16.21
N PRO A 148 -13.02 0.59 15.84
CA PRO A 148 -13.48 0.50 14.46
C PRO A 148 -13.97 1.84 13.90
N GLU A 149 -13.70 2.10 12.62
CA GLU A 149 -14.08 3.33 11.92
C GLU A 149 -14.83 2.97 10.62
N PRO A 150 -16.17 2.82 10.69
CA PRO A 150 -16.97 2.46 9.54
C PRO A 150 -16.86 3.48 8.40
N GLY A 151 -16.71 2.99 7.16
CA GLY A 151 -16.66 3.82 5.96
C GLY A 151 -15.37 4.58 5.72
N ALA A 152 -14.36 4.44 6.57
CA ALA A 152 -13.05 5.07 6.37
C ALA A 152 -12.31 4.58 5.12
N ILE A 153 -12.52 3.31 4.76
CA ILE A 153 -12.00 2.70 3.52
C ILE A 153 -13.16 2.50 2.55
N LYS A 154 -12.96 2.92 1.29
CA LYS A 154 -13.98 2.80 0.24
C LYS A 154 -14.07 1.36 -0.31
N TYR A 155 -12.92 0.77 -0.60
CA TYR A 155 -12.77 -0.60 -1.10
C TYR A 155 -11.29 -1.00 -1.06
N ILE A 156 -11.03 -2.29 -1.24
CA ILE A 156 -9.70 -2.91 -1.35
C ILE A 156 -9.55 -3.45 -2.78
N ILE A 157 -8.40 -3.22 -3.41
CA ILE A 157 -7.99 -3.93 -4.63
C ILE A 157 -6.99 -5.01 -4.20
N ASN A 158 -7.38 -6.27 -4.30
CA ASN A 158 -6.51 -7.42 -4.06
C ASN A 158 -5.88 -7.86 -5.39
N THR A 159 -4.56 -7.81 -5.47
CA THR A 159 -3.80 -8.14 -6.68
C THR A 159 -2.48 -8.81 -6.30
N GLN A 160 -1.74 -9.27 -7.30
CA GLN A 160 -0.45 -9.91 -7.14
C GLN A 160 0.58 -9.34 -8.12
N ILE A 161 1.85 -9.73 -7.95
CA ILE A 161 2.90 -9.39 -8.91
C ILE A 161 2.51 -9.95 -10.28
N GLY A 162 2.53 -9.08 -11.29
CA GLY A 162 2.20 -9.41 -12.67
C GLY A 162 3.39 -9.25 -13.61
N ASP A 163 3.15 -9.58 -14.88
CA ASP A 163 4.12 -9.42 -15.96
C ASP A 163 4.20 -7.97 -16.46
N GLY A 164 5.13 -7.73 -17.39
CA GLY A 164 5.25 -6.45 -18.09
C GLY A 164 4.13 -6.20 -19.11
N PRO A 165 4.21 -5.09 -19.87
CA PRO A 165 3.24 -4.78 -20.91
C PRO A 165 3.13 -5.90 -21.96
N ALA A 166 1.91 -6.16 -22.44
CA ALA A 166 1.61 -7.18 -23.45
C ALA A 166 0.95 -6.57 -24.69
N ILE A 167 1.24 -7.13 -25.86
CA ILE A 167 0.55 -6.79 -27.11
C ILE A 167 -0.72 -7.64 -27.19
N LEU A 168 -1.87 -7.00 -27.36
CA LEU A 168 -3.15 -7.66 -27.59
C LEU A 168 -3.36 -7.85 -29.09
N LEU A 169 -3.38 -9.11 -29.55
CA LEU A 169 -3.57 -9.48 -30.96
C LEU A 169 -5.02 -9.84 -31.30
N GLU A 170 -5.88 -9.98 -30.29
CA GLU A 170 -7.29 -10.30 -30.49
C GLU A 170 -8.04 -9.13 -31.13
N THR A 171 -8.70 -9.41 -32.25
CA THR A 171 -9.63 -8.49 -32.90
C THR A 171 -10.81 -8.21 -31.96
N GLY A 172 -11.13 -6.92 -31.76
CA GLY A 172 -12.24 -6.48 -30.88
C GLY A 172 -11.81 -5.88 -29.55
N LEU A 173 -10.51 -5.92 -29.21
CA LEU A 173 -9.97 -5.24 -28.02
C LEU A 173 -9.39 -3.85 -28.34
N HIS A 174 -9.42 -3.42 -29.60
CA HIS A 174 -9.02 -2.07 -29.98
C HIS A 174 -9.95 -1.05 -29.32
N LEU A 175 -9.36 0.05 -28.82
CA LEU A 175 -10.13 1.15 -28.24
C LEU A 175 -10.57 2.18 -29.30
N LEU A 176 -10.16 1.98 -30.55
CA LEU A 176 -10.47 2.83 -31.70
C LEU A 176 -11.25 2.03 -32.75
N ASP A 177 -12.14 2.69 -33.47
CA ASP A 177 -12.79 2.16 -34.66
C ASP A 177 -11.86 2.19 -35.89
N GLU A 178 -12.39 1.75 -37.04
CA GLU A 178 -11.66 1.64 -38.32
C GLU A 178 -11.22 3.00 -38.89
N ILE A 179 -11.81 4.10 -38.43
CA ILE A 179 -11.50 5.46 -38.88
C ILE A 179 -10.70 6.25 -37.82
N GLY A 180 -10.31 5.60 -36.72
CA GLY A 180 -9.41 6.14 -35.69
C GLY A 180 -10.10 6.93 -34.58
N PHE A 181 -11.43 6.88 -34.46
CA PHE A 181 -12.16 7.49 -33.34
C PHE A 181 -12.31 6.52 -32.17
N PRO A 182 -12.35 7.01 -30.91
CA PRO A 182 -12.64 6.18 -29.76
C PRO A 182 -13.96 5.43 -29.93
N LEU A 183 -13.97 4.13 -29.64
CA LEU A 183 -15.22 3.38 -29.54
C LEU A 183 -16.10 4.01 -28.45
N SER A 184 -17.33 4.39 -28.80
CA SER A 184 -18.33 4.80 -27.83
C SER A 184 -18.58 3.62 -26.89
N LYS A 185 -18.36 3.82 -25.58
CA LYS A 185 -18.55 2.79 -24.55
C LYS A 185 -19.91 2.09 -24.74
N CYS A 186 -19.88 0.78 -24.94
CA CYS A 186 -21.03 -0.07 -24.62
C CYS A 186 -21.26 -0.09 -23.11
#